data_AF-A0A9D4YWH5-F1
#
_entry.id   AF-A0A9D4YWH5-F1
#
_cell.length_a   1.000
_cell.length_b   1.000
_cell.length_c   1.000
_cell.angle_alpha   90.00
_cell.angle_beta   90.00
_cell.angle_gamma   90.00
#
_symmetry.space_group_name_H-M   'P 1'
#
loop_
_entity.id
_entity.type
_entity.pdbx_description
1 polymer ?
#
loop_
_entity_poly.entity_id
_entity_poly.type
_entity_poly.pdbx_seq_one_letter_code
_entity_poly.pdbx_strand_id
1 'polypeptide(L)'
;MVATALQGKIVLVTSCALYAYYTAWLLITPFVEEGQSILLAFPKHHLAIAIPALGAVVVLGVTLCTLGAFLVSSELSKLRRLPRLKAA
;
A
#
# COMPACT_ATOMS: atom_id res chain seq x y z
N MET A 1 -1.61 26.09 11.81
CA MET A 1 -2.62 25.57 10.85
C MET A 1 -2.19 25.63 9.39
N VAL A 2 -1.34 26.59 8.95
CA VAL A 2 -0.90 26.69 7.54
C VAL A 2 0.09 25.60 7.11
N ALA A 3 0.94 25.10 8.02
CA ALA A 3 1.95 24.08 7.71
C ALA A 3 1.33 22.76 7.22
N THR A 4 0.23 22.31 7.83
CA THR A 4 -0.48 21.08 7.44
C THR A 4 -1.20 21.22 6.10
N ALA A 5 -1.71 22.41 5.78
CA ALA A 5 -2.37 22.68 4.50
C ALA A 5 -1.37 22.64 3.32
N LEU A 6 -0.16 23.16 3.51
CA LEU A 6 0.90 23.08 2.50
C LEU A 6 1.39 21.64 2.32
N GLN A 7 1.60 20.91 3.42
CA GLN A 7 1.95 19.48 3.39
C GLN A 7 0.89 18.66 2.66
N GLY A 8 -0.40 18.92 2.93
CA GLY A 8 -1.51 18.27 2.24
C GLY A 8 -1.52 18.55 0.73
N LYS A 9 -1.29 19.81 0.32
CA LYS A 9 -1.16 20.15 -1.11
C LYS A 9 0.01 19.44 -1.79
N ILE A 10 1.16 19.40 -1.14
CA ILE A 10 2.35 18.72 -1.69
C ILE A 10 2.07 17.23 -1.86
N VAL A 11 1.50 16.57 -0.86
CA VAL A 11 1.12 15.16 -0.95
C VAL A 11 0.11 14.94 -2.08
N LEU A 12 -0.93 15.78 -2.18
CA LEU A 12 -1.95 15.64 -3.20
C LEU A 12 -1.39 15.77 -4.63
N VAL A 13 -0.57 16.79 -4.87
CA VAL A 13 0.06 17.01 -6.18
C VAL A 13 1.02 15.86 -6.52
N THR A 14 1.82 15.42 -5.54
CA THR A 14 2.77 14.32 -5.74
C THR A 14 2.05 13.01 -6.02
N SER A 15 1.00 12.69 -5.27
CA SER A 15 0.17 11.51 -5.50
C SER A 15 -0.53 11.56 -6.86
N CYS A 16 -1.03 12.72 -7.27
CA CYS A 16 -1.66 12.91 -8.57
C CYS A 16 -0.66 12.68 -9.72
N ALA A 17 0.56 13.23 -9.61
CA ALA A 17 1.63 13.04 -10.58
C ALA A 17 2.06 11.57 -10.68
N LEU A 18 2.25 10.90 -9.54
CA LEU A 18 2.58 9.47 -9.48
C LEU A 18 1.47 8.61 -10.10
N TYR A 19 0.21 8.93 -9.81
CA TYR A 19 -0.94 8.22 -10.36
C TYR A 19 -1.04 8.40 -11.88
N ALA A 20 -0.86 9.62 -12.38
CA ALA A 20 -0.87 9.91 -13.81
C ALA A 20 0.27 9.17 -14.53
N TYR A 21 1.49 9.20 -13.98
CA TYR A 21 2.65 8.48 -14.51
C TYR A 21 2.40 6.96 -14.56
N TYR A 22 1.90 6.39 -13.45
CA TYR A 22 1.59 4.97 -13.37
C TYR A 22 0.47 4.55 -14.33
N THR A 23 -0.58 5.37 -14.48
CA THR A 23 -1.69 5.10 -15.39
C THR A 23 -1.25 5.18 -16.85
N ALA A 24 -0.47 6.20 -17.20
CA ALA A 24 0.12 6.32 -18.53
C ALA A 24 1.05 5.14 -18.82
N TRP A 25 1.89 4.75 -17.86
CA TRP A 25 2.74 3.58 -17.99
C TRP A 25 1.90 2.32 -18.23
N LEU A 26 0.92 2.01 -17.37
CA LEU A 26 0.07 0.82 -17.51
C LEU A 26 -0.69 0.78 -18.84
N LEU A 27 -1.17 1.91 -19.33
CA LEU A 27 -1.90 1.99 -20.61
C LEU A 27 -0.98 1.87 -21.81
N ILE A 28 0.21 2.46 -21.78
CA ILE A 28 1.15 2.48 -22.92
C ILE A 28 1.88 1.13 -23.05
N THR A 29 2.24 0.49 -21.93
CA THR A 29 3.05 -0.74 -21.94
C THR A 29 2.49 -1.88 -22.83
N PRO A 30 1.17 -2.19 -22.89
CA PRO A 30 0.65 -3.25 -23.76
C PRO A 30 0.66 -2.92 -25.25
N PHE A 31 0.82 -1.65 -25.63
CA PHE A 31 0.82 -1.23 -27.04
C PHE A 31 2.22 -1.02 -27.63
N VAL A 32 3.29 -1.14 -26.82
CA VAL A 32 4.67 -0.92 -27.28
C VAL A 32 5.42 -2.25 -27.34
N GLU A 33 5.88 -2.62 -28.54
CA GLU A 33 6.70 -3.82 -28.77
C GLU A 33 8.12 -3.68 -28.22
N GLU A 34 8.69 -4.80 -27.76
CA GLU A 34 10.04 -4.89 -27.19
C GLU A 34 11.10 -4.54 -28.25
N GLY A 35 11.60 -3.31 -28.23
CA GLY A 35 12.67 -2.87 -29.15
C GLY A 35 12.74 -1.36 -29.41
N GLN A 36 11.72 -0.58 -29.03
CA GLN A 36 11.73 0.87 -29.23
C GLN A 36 12.36 1.64 -28.07
N SER A 37 13.11 2.71 -28.39
CA SER A 37 13.80 3.59 -27.42
C SER A 37 12.88 4.23 -26.37
N ILE A 38 11.57 4.23 -26.61
CA ILE A 38 10.54 4.70 -25.68
C ILE A 38 10.56 3.84 -24.40
N LEU A 39 10.97 2.57 -24.46
CA LEU A 39 11.16 1.70 -23.30
C LEU A 39 12.32 2.12 -22.38
N LEU A 40 13.22 3.05 -22.75
CA LEU A 40 14.22 3.56 -21.81
C LEU A 40 13.58 4.44 -20.72
N ALA A 41 12.45 5.09 -21.03
CA ALA A 41 11.69 5.88 -20.06
C ALA A 41 10.76 5.02 -19.20
N PHE A 42 10.46 3.80 -19.61
CA PHE A 42 9.52 2.91 -18.93
C PHE A 42 10.22 1.66 -18.38
N PRO A 43 10.19 1.40 -17.06
CA PRO A 43 10.74 0.17 -16.49
C PRO A 43 10.13 -1.08 -17.16
N LYS A 44 10.86 -2.19 -17.16
CA LYS A 44 10.48 -3.47 -17.81
C LYS A 44 9.00 -3.84 -17.56
N HIS A 45 8.31 -4.31 -18.60
CA HIS A 45 6.88 -4.65 -18.60
C HIS A 45 6.43 -5.50 -17.40
N HIS A 46 7.25 -6.46 -16.97
CA HIS A 46 6.97 -7.30 -15.80
C HIS A 46 6.70 -6.49 -14.51
N LEU A 47 7.29 -5.30 -14.36
CA LEU A 47 7.10 -4.45 -13.19
C LEU A 47 5.76 -3.73 -13.17
N ALA A 48 5.14 -3.47 -14.34
CA ALA A 48 3.84 -2.82 -14.42
C ALA A 48 2.73 -3.64 -13.75
N ILE A 49 2.85 -4.98 -13.77
CA ILE A 49 1.90 -5.90 -13.12
C ILE A 49 2.34 -6.26 -11.70
N ALA A 50 3.65 -6.35 -11.45
CA ALA A 50 4.18 -6.74 -10.14
C ALA A 50 3.98 -5.66 -9.06
N ILE A 51 4.09 -4.37 -9.41
CA ILE A 51 3.92 -3.25 -8.47
C ILE A 51 2.53 -3.22 -7.81
N PRO A 52 1.41 -3.26 -8.56
CA PRO A 52 0.08 -3.23 -7.95
C PRO A 52 -0.21 -4.54 -7.20
N ALA A 53 0.29 -5.68 -7.68
CA ALA A 53 0.14 -6.96 -6.99
C ALA A 53 0.85 -6.97 -5.63
N LEU A 54 2.11 -6.51 -5.58
CA LEU A 54 2.85 -6.36 -4.31
C LEU A 54 2.18 -5.35 -3.39
N GLY A 55 1.72 -4.21 -3.92
CA GLY A 55 0.96 -3.22 -3.15
C GLY A 55 -0.30 -3.83 -2.52
N ALA A 56 -1.08 -4.58 -3.29
CA ALA A 56 -2.27 -5.27 -2.79
C ALA A 56 -1.93 -6.30 -1.70
N VAL A 57 -0.88 -7.11 -1.90
CA VAL A 57 -0.42 -8.10 -0.92
C VAL A 57 0.01 -7.45 0.38
N VAL A 58 0.76 -6.35 0.32
CA VAL A 58 1.21 -5.62 1.51
C VAL A 58 0.02 -5.03 2.26
N VAL A 59 -0.91 -4.37 1.56
CA VAL A 59 -2.10 -3.77 2.19
C VAL A 59 -2.99 -4.85 2.82
N LEU A 60 -3.22 -5.96 2.11
CA LEU A 60 -3.96 -7.10 2.66
C LEU A 60 -3.24 -7.73 3.85
N GLY A 61 -1.92 -7.96 3.74
CA GLY A 61 -1.13 -8.53 4.83
C GLY A 61 -1.16 -7.67 6.09
N VAL A 62 -0.99 -6.35 5.95
CA VAL A 62 -1.03 -5.41 7.07
C VAL A 62 -2.42 -5.34 7.70
N THR A 63 -3.48 -5.30 6.89
CA THR A 63 -4.87 -5.29 7.40
C THR A 63 -5.20 -6.59 8.14
N LEU A 64 -4.83 -7.76 7.59
CA LEU A 64 -5.03 -9.04 8.26
C LEU A 64 -4.21 -9.14 9.56
N CYS A 65 -2.94 -8.74 9.55
CA CYS A 65 -2.10 -8.75 10.75
C CYS A 65 -2.65 -7.83 11.85
N THR A 66 -3.08 -6.62 11.50
CA THR A 66 -3.66 -5.69 12.47
C THR A 66 -4.97 -6.23 13.03
N LEU A 67 -5.88 -6.74 12.20
CA LEU A 67 -7.10 -7.42 12.66
C LEU A 67 -6.79 -8.61 13.57
N GLY A 68 -5.83 -9.46 13.20
CA GLY A 68 -5.38 -10.58 14.03
C GLY A 68 -4.85 -10.12 15.38
N ALA A 69 -4.03 -9.07 15.40
CA ALA A 69 -3.53 -8.47 16.64
C ALA A 69 -4.66 -7.91 17.51
N PHE A 70 -5.67 -7.27 16.92
CA PHE A 70 -6.85 -6.78 17.64
C PHE A 70 -7.67 -7.93 18.25
N LEU A 71 -7.91 -9.00 17.49
CA LEU A 71 -8.63 -10.18 17.98
C LEU A 71 -7.89 -10.82 19.16
N VAL A 72 -6.59 -11.09 19.02
CA VAL A 72 -5.77 -11.66 20.11
C VAL A 72 -5.76 -10.74 21.34
N SER A 73 -5.63 -9.44 21.14
CA SER A 73 -5.64 -8.46 22.24
C SER A 73 -6.98 -8.43 22.97
N SER A 74 -8.10 -8.60 22.26
CA SER A 74 -9.43 -8.65 22.88
C SER A 74 -9.63 -9.90 23.76
N GLU A 75 -9.20 -11.07 23.28
CA GLU A 75 -9.30 -12.32 24.04
C GLU A 75 -8.35 -12.34 25.24
N LEU A 76 -7.10 -11.86 25.08
CA LEU A 76 -6.16 -11.71 26.19
C LEU A 76 -6.69 -10.76 27.27
N SER A 77 -7.32 -9.65 26.86
CA SER A 77 -7.93 -8.70 27.79
C SER A 77 -9.09 -9.33 28.57
N LYS A 78 -9.86 -10.21 27.93
CA LYS A 78 -10.97 -10.94 28.55
C LYS A 78 -10.47 -11.99 29.54
N LEU A 79 -9.44 -12.75 29.17
CA LEU A 79 -8.79 -13.75 30.03
C LEU A 79 -8.12 -13.12 31.27
N ARG A 80 -7.45 -11.97 31.10
CA ARG A 80 -6.84 -11.22 32.21
C ARG A 80 -7.88 -10.74 33.24
N ARG A 81 -9.11 -10.46 32.83
CA ARG A 81 -10.20 -10.03 33.72
C ARG A 81 -10.85 -11.18 34.48
N LEU A 82 -10.55 -12.44 34.14
CA LEU A 82 -11.10 -13.58 34.88
C LEU A 82 -10.44 -13.68 36.28
N PRO A 83 -11.24 -13.91 37.34
CA PRO A 83 -10.76 -13.90 38.73
C PRO A 83 -9.72 -14.98 39.04
N ARG A 84 -9.61 -16.03 38.22
CA ARG A 84 -8.64 -17.12 38.38
C ARG A 84 -7.18 -16.71 38.15
N LEU A 85 -6.92 -15.62 37.41
CA LEU A 85 -5.56 -15.13 37.13
C LEU A 85 -5.05 -14.11 38.15
N LYS A 86 -5.93 -13.57 39.01
CA LYS A 86 -5.57 -12.58 40.04
C LYS A 86 -5.29 -13.22 41.41
N ALA A 87 -5.50 -14.53 41.53
CA ALA A 87 -5.41 -15.28 42.77
C ALA A 87 -4.24 -16.28 42.81
N ALA A 88 -3.37 -16.28 41.79
CA ALA A 88 -2.10 -16.98 41.74
C ALA A 88 -0.96 -15.94 41.68
#